data_AF-A0A8T2ZHS8-F1
#
_entry.id   AF-A0A8T2ZHS8-F1
#
_cell.length_a   1.000
_cell.length_b   1.000
_cell.length_c   1.000
_cell.angle_alpha   90.00
_cell.angle_beta   90.00
_cell.angle_gamma   90.00
#
_symmetry.space_group_name_H-M   'P 1'
#
loop_
_entity.id
_entity.type
_entity.pdbx_description
1 polymer ?
#
loop_
_entity_poly.entity_id
_entity_poly.type
_entity_poly.pdbx_seq_one_letter_code
_entity_poly.pdbx_strand_id
1 'polypeptide(L)'
;MRHSAAVWDYRAAIEHTKDWNGMDQVVLRNPQGASARVSLHGGQVFSWRNEQGEELLFTSSKGIFKPPKQVRGGIPICFPQFGNCGSLEQHGFARSKIWTVDDNSPPLHPNDSHGKSFIDLLLKPSEEDLKCWPYSFELRLRVSLAANGDLALTSRVRNIDGKPFSFSFTYHTYLSVSDISEVRIEGLETLDYLDNLRQRERFTEQGDALTFESEVDRVYLSSPNAIAILDHGRKRTYVIRKDGLPDVAVWNPWEKKSKAMADFGDEEYKKMLCVDGAVVEKPVTLKPGEEWTGLLVLSAVPSSFCSEYFDLERRGL
;
A
#
# COMPACT_ATOMS: atom_id res chain seq x y z
N MET A 1 27.45 -26.09 -24.98
CA MET A 1 27.67 -24.64 -25.14
C MET A 1 27.27 -23.96 -23.85
N ARG A 2 28.19 -23.24 -23.20
CA ARG A 2 27.89 -22.50 -21.97
C ARG A 2 27.00 -21.32 -22.33
N HIS A 3 25.74 -21.34 -21.90
CA HIS A 3 24.91 -20.14 -21.91
C HIS A 3 25.56 -19.14 -20.96
N SER A 4 26.20 -18.11 -21.52
CA SER A 4 26.59 -16.93 -20.78
C SER A 4 25.31 -16.26 -20.31
N ALA A 5 24.91 -16.49 -19.06
CA ALA A 5 23.91 -15.66 -18.41
C ALA A 5 24.43 -14.22 -18.49
N ALA A 6 23.74 -13.37 -19.25
CA ALA A 6 24.06 -11.96 -19.28
C ALA A 6 24.01 -11.46 -17.83
N VAL A 7 25.15 -10.96 -17.33
CA VAL A 7 25.24 -10.40 -15.98
C VAL A 7 24.34 -9.16 -15.99
N TRP A 8 23.19 -9.26 -15.33
CA TRP A 8 22.25 -8.14 -15.18
C TRP A 8 22.96 -7.00 -14.45
N ASP A 9 22.93 -5.80 -15.02
CA ASP A 9 23.49 -4.62 -14.39
C ASP A 9 22.56 -4.13 -13.28
N TYR A 10 22.94 -4.40 -12.04
CA TYR A 10 22.22 -3.92 -10.85
C TYR A 10 22.14 -2.39 -10.80
N ARG A 11 23.04 -1.64 -11.45
CA ARG A 11 22.94 -0.17 -11.54
C ARG A 11 21.79 0.29 -12.45
N ALA A 12 21.31 -0.55 -13.37
CA ALA A 12 20.12 -0.28 -14.17
C ALA A 12 18.81 -0.67 -13.44
N ALA A 13 18.90 -1.29 -12.26
CA ALA A 13 17.75 -1.74 -11.48
C ALA A 13 17.11 -0.63 -10.65
N ILE A 14 17.84 0.46 -10.38
CA ILE A 14 17.37 1.62 -9.61
C ILE A 14 17.75 2.89 -10.39
N GLU A 15 16.75 3.67 -10.79
CA GLU A 15 16.93 4.90 -11.56
C GLU A 15 16.34 6.08 -10.79
N HIS A 16 17.15 7.07 -10.47
CA HIS A 16 16.68 8.34 -9.90
C HIS A 16 16.25 9.27 -11.03
N THR A 17 15.04 9.80 -10.94
CA THR A 17 14.46 10.67 -11.97
C THR A 17 13.61 11.76 -11.33
N LYS A 18 13.08 12.67 -12.15
CA LYS A 18 12.12 13.68 -11.74
C LYS A 18 10.87 13.59 -12.61
N ASP A 19 9.71 13.85 -12.02
CA ASP A 19 8.50 14.00 -12.81
C ASP A 19 8.47 15.34 -13.57
N TRP A 20 7.40 15.55 -14.33
CA TRP A 20 7.18 16.77 -15.11
C TRP A 20 7.02 18.04 -14.25
N ASN A 21 6.77 17.90 -12.94
CA ASN A 21 6.76 18.99 -11.96
C ASN A 21 8.10 19.15 -11.23
N GLY A 22 9.12 18.36 -11.59
CA GLY A 22 10.44 18.36 -10.95
C GLY A 22 10.52 17.58 -9.64
N MET A 23 9.48 16.83 -9.28
CA MET A 23 9.44 16.02 -8.05
C MET A 23 10.35 14.81 -8.19
N ASP A 24 11.20 14.58 -7.19
CA ASP A 24 12.13 13.45 -7.18
C ASP A 24 11.39 12.12 -7.06
N GLN A 25 11.80 11.17 -7.89
CA GLN A 25 11.25 9.84 -7.99
C GLN A 25 12.36 8.81 -8.14
N VAL A 26 12.05 7.57 -7.76
CA VAL A 26 12.90 6.42 -7.94
C VAL A 26 12.13 5.36 -8.73
N VAL A 27 12.71 4.88 -9.82
CA VAL A 27 12.20 3.74 -10.59
C VAL A 27 12.97 2.50 -10.18
N LEU A 28 12.24 1.50 -9.68
CA LEU A 28 12.75 0.16 -9.44
C LEU A 28 12.43 -0.70 -10.66
N ARG A 29 13.39 -1.51 -11.10
CA ARG A 29 13.24 -2.47 -12.20
C ARG A 29 13.77 -3.82 -11.74
N ASN A 30 13.16 -4.89 -12.22
CA ASN A 30 13.69 -6.24 -12.03
C ASN A 30 14.20 -6.82 -13.36
N PRO A 31 14.98 -7.92 -13.32
CA PRO A 31 15.51 -8.55 -14.54
C PRO A 31 14.45 -9.14 -15.48
N GLN A 32 13.24 -9.39 -15.00
CA GLN A 32 12.15 -9.98 -15.78
C GLN A 32 11.29 -8.93 -16.50
N GLY A 33 11.51 -7.63 -16.24
CA GLY A 33 10.85 -6.52 -16.92
C GLY A 33 9.76 -5.82 -16.09
N ALA A 34 9.46 -6.31 -14.89
CA ALA A 34 8.59 -5.60 -13.96
C ALA A 34 9.23 -4.30 -13.49
N SER A 35 8.41 -3.32 -13.11
CA SER A 35 8.90 -2.03 -12.58
C SER A 35 7.97 -1.42 -11.55
N ALA A 36 8.51 -0.58 -10.68
CA ALA A 36 7.74 0.23 -9.76
C ALA A 36 8.29 1.67 -9.74
N ARG A 37 7.43 2.66 -9.51
CA ARG A 37 7.86 4.06 -9.35
C ARG A 37 7.42 4.60 -8.00
N VAL A 38 8.39 5.16 -7.28
CA VAL A 38 8.24 5.69 -5.93
C VAL A 38 8.51 7.19 -5.98
N SER A 39 7.55 7.99 -5.50
CA SER A 39 7.68 9.43 -5.33
C SER A 39 8.24 9.75 -3.95
N LEU A 40 9.25 10.63 -3.86
CA LEU A 40 9.72 11.13 -2.57
C LEU A 40 8.65 11.99 -1.88
N HIS A 41 7.78 12.65 -2.64
CA HIS A 41 6.56 13.21 -2.08
C HIS A 41 5.60 12.09 -1.67
N GLY A 42 5.31 12.03 -0.38
CA GLY A 42 4.47 11.05 0.30
C GLY A 42 5.13 9.69 0.56
N GLY A 43 6.38 9.48 0.11
CA GLY A 43 6.98 8.14 0.11
C GLY A 43 6.13 7.15 -0.69
N GLN A 44 5.47 7.63 -1.74
CA GLN A 44 4.31 6.98 -2.33
C GLN A 44 4.70 6.19 -3.57
N VAL A 45 4.38 4.89 -3.58
CA VAL A 45 4.41 4.11 -4.82
C VAL A 45 3.19 4.52 -5.65
N PHE A 46 3.39 4.98 -6.88
CA PHE A 46 2.28 5.43 -7.74
C PHE A 46 2.17 4.65 -9.06
N SER A 47 3.10 3.73 -9.32
CA SER A 47 3.08 2.84 -10.47
C SER A 47 3.76 1.53 -10.09
N TRP A 48 3.15 0.42 -10.47
CA TRP A 48 3.70 -0.94 -10.37
C TRP A 48 3.23 -1.70 -11.60
N ARG A 49 4.19 -2.15 -12.41
CA ARG A 49 3.94 -2.82 -13.67
C ARG A 49 4.53 -4.22 -13.65
N ASN A 50 3.77 -5.16 -14.18
CA ASN A 50 4.27 -6.52 -14.41
C ASN A 50 5.27 -6.56 -15.58
N GLU A 51 5.80 -7.75 -15.85
CA GLU A 51 6.76 -8.03 -16.92
C GLU A 51 6.23 -7.73 -18.33
N GLN A 52 4.91 -7.71 -18.49
CA GLN A 52 4.22 -7.38 -19.75
C GLN A 52 3.97 -5.87 -19.90
N GLY A 53 4.38 -5.07 -18.90
CA GLY A 53 4.17 -3.62 -18.86
C GLY A 53 2.76 -3.20 -18.45
N GLU A 54 1.91 -4.13 -18.00
CA GLU A 54 0.56 -3.83 -17.52
C GLU A 54 0.62 -3.09 -16.19
N GLU A 55 -0.11 -1.98 -16.06
CA GLU A 55 -0.22 -1.23 -14.81
C GLU A 55 -1.16 -1.92 -13.82
N LEU A 56 -0.64 -2.20 -12.63
CA LEU A 56 -1.31 -2.94 -11.56
C LEU A 56 -1.90 -2.03 -10.48
N LEU A 57 -1.45 -0.78 -10.40
CA LEU A 57 -2.00 0.22 -9.49
C LEU A 57 -2.86 1.23 -10.25
N PHE A 58 -3.98 1.63 -9.66
CA PHE A 58 -4.79 2.70 -10.19
C PHE A 58 -4.22 4.06 -9.76
N THR A 59 -4.14 4.99 -10.70
CA THR A 59 -3.91 6.41 -10.42
C THR A 59 -4.88 7.25 -11.22
N SER A 60 -5.55 8.19 -10.55
CA SER A 60 -6.56 9.08 -11.15
C SER A 60 -5.94 9.94 -12.25
N SER A 61 -6.64 10.04 -13.38
CA SER A 61 -6.27 10.95 -14.47
C SER A 61 -6.42 12.42 -14.09
N LYS A 62 -7.25 12.74 -13.09
CA LYS A 62 -7.40 14.08 -12.50
C LYS A 62 -6.51 14.29 -11.27
N GLY A 63 -5.64 13.34 -10.96
CA GLY A 63 -4.73 13.42 -9.80
C GLY A 63 -3.82 14.65 -9.88
N ILE A 64 -3.67 15.34 -8.75
CA ILE A 64 -2.79 16.51 -8.66
C ILE A 64 -1.41 16.05 -8.18
N PHE A 65 -0.41 16.12 -9.06
CA PHE A 65 0.97 15.71 -8.77
C PHE A 65 1.82 16.89 -8.28
N LYS A 66 1.30 17.69 -7.34
CA LYS A 66 2.00 18.88 -6.84
C LYS A 66 1.83 19.02 -5.32
N PRO A 67 2.94 19.10 -4.55
CA PRO A 67 2.87 19.38 -3.13
C PRO A 67 2.13 20.69 -2.82
N PRO A 68 1.42 20.78 -1.68
CA PRO A 68 1.29 19.75 -0.63
C PRO A 68 0.15 18.75 -0.89
N LYS A 69 -0.51 18.79 -2.05
CA LYS A 69 -1.68 17.94 -2.32
C LYS A 69 -1.23 16.51 -2.60
N GLN A 70 -1.81 15.56 -1.86
CA GLN A 70 -1.58 14.13 -2.07
C GLN A 70 -1.96 13.67 -3.48
N VAL A 71 -1.25 12.67 -3.99
CA VAL A 71 -1.56 12.04 -5.27
C VAL A 71 -2.71 11.06 -5.08
N ARG A 72 -3.75 11.18 -5.92
CA ARG A 72 -4.93 10.30 -5.92
C ARG A 72 -4.63 8.99 -6.66
N GLY A 73 -4.16 7.98 -5.95
CA GLY A 73 -3.82 6.67 -6.54
C GLY A 73 -2.59 6.04 -5.92
N GLY A 74 -2.16 4.91 -6.46
CA GLY A 74 -0.96 4.22 -5.98
C GLY A 74 -1.15 3.67 -4.56
N ILE A 75 -0.18 3.90 -3.69
CA ILE A 75 -0.16 3.45 -2.29
C ILE A 75 0.23 4.62 -1.37
N PRO A 76 -0.68 5.56 -1.05
CA PRO A 76 -0.42 6.58 -0.05
C PRO A 76 -0.19 5.98 1.34
N ILE A 77 0.75 6.55 2.08
CA ILE A 77 1.03 6.18 3.47
C ILE A 77 0.18 7.03 4.42
N CYS A 78 -0.76 6.40 5.13
CA CYS A 78 -1.59 7.08 6.13
C CYS A 78 -0.93 6.91 7.51
N PHE A 79 -0.36 7.98 8.04
CA PHE A 79 0.29 8.01 9.35
C PHE A 79 0.30 9.45 9.89
N PRO A 80 0.09 9.65 11.21
CA PRO A 80 -0.15 8.65 12.26
C PRO A 80 -1.65 8.36 12.49
N GLN A 81 -2.51 8.73 11.54
CA GLN A 81 -3.96 8.65 11.66
C GLN A 81 -4.57 7.96 10.42
N PHE A 82 -5.56 7.09 10.63
CA PHE A 82 -6.46 6.60 9.59
C PHE A 82 -7.77 7.41 9.60
N GLY A 83 -8.21 7.85 8.42
CA GLY A 83 -9.43 8.64 8.27
C GLY A 83 -9.44 9.87 9.19
N ASN A 84 -10.62 10.16 9.75
CA ASN A 84 -10.83 11.25 10.71
C ASN A 84 -10.91 10.72 12.16
N CYS A 85 -10.18 9.64 12.48
CA CYS A 85 -10.28 8.98 13.79
C CYS A 85 -9.56 9.74 14.93
N GLY A 86 -9.03 10.93 14.68
CA GLY A 86 -8.34 11.76 15.68
C GLY A 86 -8.34 13.23 15.29
N SER A 87 -7.46 14.03 15.91
CA SER A 87 -7.43 15.49 15.77
C SER A 87 -6.63 15.99 14.56
N LEU A 88 -5.98 15.10 13.81
CA LEU A 88 -5.20 15.47 12.64
C LEU A 88 -6.08 15.55 11.40
N GLU A 89 -5.55 16.18 10.35
CA GLU A 89 -6.14 16.09 9.02
C GLU A 89 -6.37 14.62 8.61
N GLN A 90 -7.36 14.42 7.73
CA GLN A 90 -7.76 13.10 7.30
C GLN A 90 -6.55 12.30 6.79
N HIS A 91 -6.35 11.09 7.36
CA HIS A 91 -5.24 10.18 7.09
C HIS A 91 -3.84 10.65 7.54
N GLY A 92 -3.78 11.67 8.42
CA GLY A 92 -2.53 12.21 8.92
C GLY A 92 -1.74 12.96 7.83
N PHE A 93 -0.43 13.05 8.01
CA PHE A 93 0.42 13.95 7.23
C PHE A 93 1.49 13.23 6.40
N ALA A 94 1.81 11.96 6.65
CA ALA A 94 2.95 11.30 6.00
C ALA A 94 2.90 11.34 4.46
N ARG A 95 1.72 11.19 3.87
CA ARG A 95 1.46 11.26 2.42
C ARG A 95 1.62 12.64 1.78
N SER A 96 1.70 13.73 2.55
CA SER A 96 1.87 15.10 2.04
C SER A 96 3.28 15.67 2.30
N LYS A 97 4.18 14.88 2.90
CA LYS A 97 5.55 15.29 3.21
C LYS A 97 6.53 14.84 2.13
N ILE A 98 7.68 15.52 2.07
CA ILE A 98 8.82 15.05 1.29
C ILE A 98 9.66 14.13 2.17
N TRP A 99 9.86 12.91 1.71
CA TRP A 99 10.71 11.91 2.34
C TRP A 99 12.13 12.02 1.78
N THR A 100 13.12 11.63 2.58
CA THR A 100 14.51 11.57 2.14
C THR A 100 14.92 10.13 1.89
N VAL A 101 15.82 9.90 0.94
CA VAL A 101 16.47 8.59 0.79
C VAL A 101 17.30 8.30 2.05
N ASP A 102 17.18 7.10 2.62
CA ASP A 102 17.91 6.66 3.81
C ASP A 102 19.12 5.81 3.41
N ASP A 103 20.29 6.45 3.36
CA ASP A 103 21.57 5.78 3.07
C ASP A 103 22.07 4.89 4.21
N ASN A 104 21.45 4.96 5.40
CA ASN A 104 21.85 4.22 6.61
C ASN A 104 20.81 3.16 7.02
N SER A 105 20.14 2.57 6.04
CA SER A 105 19.09 1.59 6.30
C SER A 105 19.65 0.25 6.82
N PRO A 106 18.89 -0.49 7.65
CA PRO A 106 19.30 -1.83 8.07
C PRO A 106 19.51 -2.75 6.87
N PRO A 107 20.56 -3.59 6.86
CA PRO A 107 20.88 -4.46 5.73
C PRO A 107 19.72 -5.40 5.40
N LEU A 108 19.58 -5.77 4.13
CA LEU A 108 18.67 -6.83 3.72
C LEU A 108 19.03 -8.14 4.40
N HIS A 109 18.05 -9.00 4.65
CA HIS A 109 18.35 -10.38 5.01
C HIS A 109 19.15 -11.02 3.86
N PRO A 110 20.15 -11.89 4.13
CA PRO A 110 20.99 -12.47 3.07
C PRO A 110 20.18 -13.17 1.96
N ASN A 111 19.05 -13.79 2.31
CA ASN A 111 18.14 -14.45 1.36
C ASN A 111 17.28 -13.47 0.53
N ASP A 112 17.23 -12.18 0.87
CA ASP A 112 16.51 -11.15 0.12
C ASP A 112 17.37 -10.44 -0.93
N SER A 113 18.67 -10.75 -1.01
CA SER A 113 19.64 -9.98 -1.80
C SER A 113 19.71 -10.35 -3.29
N HIS A 114 19.15 -11.50 -3.71
CA HIS A 114 19.24 -11.93 -5.10
C HIS A 114 18.04 -11.43 -5.92
N GLY A 115 18.29 -10.45 -6.80
CA GLY A 115 17.34 -9.99 -7.81
C GLY A 115 16.27 -9.00 -7.33
N LYS A 116 16.33 -8.53 -6.08
CA LYS A 116 15.44 -7.49 -5.55
C LYS A 116 16.08 -6.11 -5.73
N SER A 117 15.40 -5.20 -6.43
CA SER A 117 15.72 -3.77 -6.38
C SER A 117 14.91 -3.12 -5.25
N PHE A 118 15.50 -2.19 -4.52
CA PHE A 118 14.83 -1.55 -3.39
C PHE A 118 15.30 -0.11 -3.19
N ILE A 119 14.47 0.67 -2.50
CA ILE A 119 14.80 1.99 -1.99
C ILE A 119 14.35 2.10 -0.55
N ASP A 120 15.16 2.73 0.29
CA ASP A 120 14.83 3.09 1.65
C ASP A 120 14.57 4.58 1.75
N LEU A 121 13.45 4.93 2.37
CA LEU A 121 13.02 6.29 2.61
C LEU A 121 12.87 6.53 4.11
N LEU A 122 13.10 7.76 4.54
CA LEU A 122 12.99 8.20 5.92
C LEU A 122 12.14 9.47 5.99
N LEU A 123 11.21 9.47 6.93
CA LEU A 123 10.44 10.62 7.37
C LEU A 123 10.74 10.89 8.85
N LYS A 124 11.11 12.14 9.15
CA LYS A 124 11.24 12.68 10.50
C LYS A 124 10.25 13.84 10.66
N PRO A 125 9.78 14.14 11.88
CA PRO A 125 8.90 15.28 12.10
C PRO A 125 9.60 16.59 11.76
N SER A 126 8.88 17.48 11.10
CA SER A 126 9.22 18.90 10.99
C SER A 126 8.74 19.69 12.22
N GLU A 127 9.22 20.93 12.38
CA GLU A 127 8.74 21.82 13.44
C GLU A 127 7.21 22.05 13.38
N GLU A 128 6.63 22.06 12.18
CA GLU A 128 5.17 22.20 12.00
C GLU A 128 4.43 20.93 12.45
N ASP A 129 5.00 19.75 12.18
CA ASP A 129 4.38 18.49 12.60
C ASP A 129 4.33 18.38 14.11
N LEU A 130 5.39 18.83 14.79
CA LEU A 130 5.44 18.86 16.25
C LEU A 130 4.40 19.78 16.90
N LYS A 131 3.84 20.76 16.16
CA LYS A 131 2.74 21.59 16.65
C LYS A 131 1.42 20.83 16.69
N CYS A 132 1.14 20.03 15.66
CA CYS A 132 -0.12 19.29 15.53
C CYS A 132 -0.05 17.90 16.20
N TRP A 133 1.11 17.27 16.18
CA TRP A 133 1.38 15.97 16.79
C TRP A 133 2.75 16.00 17.50
N PRO A 134 2.79 16.35 18.80
CA PRO A 134 4.01 16.71 19.52
C PRO A 134 4.81 15.48 19.96
N TYR A 135 5.24 14.67 19.00
CA TYR A 135 6.03 13.46 19.22
C TYR A 135 7.17 13.35 18.22
N SER A 136 8.35 13.02 18.72
CA SER A 136 9.53 12.73 17.93
C SER A 136 9.51 11.26 17.47
N PHE A 137 9.60 11.04 16.16
CA PHE A 137 9.58 9.70 15.57
C PHE A 137 10.56 9.60 14.41
N GLU A 138 10.93 8.36 14.06
CA GLU A 138 11.48 8.03 12.74
C GLU A 138 10.54 7.05 12.06
N LEU A 139 10.03 7.39 10.87
CA LEU A 139 9.29 6.48 10.02
C LEU A 139 10.16 6.12 8.82
N ARG A 140 10.66 4.88 8.80
CA ARG A 140 11.36 4.32 7.64
C ARG A 140 10.39 3.56 6.76
N LEU A 141 10.57 3.63 5.45
CA LEU A 141 9.85 2.85 4.45
C LEU A 141 10.84 2.23 3.48
N ARG A 142 10.87 0.90 3.41
CA ARG A 142 11.52 0.17 2.33
C ARG A 142 10.48 -0.18 1.29
N VAL A 143 10.73 0.18 0.03
CA VAL A 143 9.99 -0.34 -1.13
C VAL A 143 10.91 -1.26 -1.89
N SER A 144 10.47 -2.48 -2.16
CA SER A 144 11.26 -3.46 -2.90
C SER A 144 10.44 -4.14 -3.98
N LEU A 145 11.06 -4.34 -5.13
CA LEU A 145 10.52 -5.08 -6.26
C LEU A 145 11.32 -6.36 -6.42
N ALA A 146 10.64 -7.50 -6.23
CA ALA A 146 11.26 -8.80 -6.27
C ALA A 146 11.48 -9.29 -7.71
N ALA A 147 12.32 -10.32 -7.86
CA ALA A 147 12.65 -10.90 -9.16
C ALA A 147 11.41 -11.42 -9.89
N ASN A 148 10.43 -11.98 -9.17
CA ASN A 148 9.15 -12.48 -9.69
C ASN A 148 8.08 -11.40 -9.92
N GLY A 149 8.43 -10.11 -9.73
CA GLY A 149 7.52 -8.98 -9.92
C GLY A 149 6.70 -8.59 -8.70
N ASP A 150 6.78 -9.32 -7.58
CA ASP A 150 6.10 -8.95 -6.33
C ASP A 150 6.62 -7.60 -5.80
N LEU A 151 5.68 -6.78 -5.32
CA LEU A 151 5.98 -5.49 -4.71
C LEU A 151 5.82 -5.59 -3.19
N ALA A 152 6.89 -5.33 -2.44
CA ALA A 152 6.85 -5.33 -0.99
C ALA A 152 7.16 -3.94 -0.40
N LEU A 153 6.35 -3.52 0.56
CA LEU A 153 6.52 -2.31 1.35
C LEU A 153 6.71 -2.70 2.82
N THR A 154 7.79 -2.22 3.44
CA THR A 154 8.06 -2.44 4.86
C THR A 154 8.24 -1.11 5.57
N SER A 155 7.36 -0.80 6.51
CA SER A 155 7.46 0.41 7.32
C SER A 155 7.92 0.07 8.72
N ARG A 156 8.82 0.91 9.26
CA ARG A 156 9.27 0.85 10.65
C ARG A 156 9.03 2.20 11.30
N VAL A 157 8.26 2.22 12.37
CA VAL A 157 8.04 3.44 13.18
C VAL A 157 8.78 3.25 14.48
N ARG A 158 9.77 4.12 14.73
CA ARG A 158 10.53 4.15 15.97
C ARG A 158 10.14 5.35 16.81
N ASN A 159 9.89 5.12 18.09
CA ASN A 159 9.73 6.21 19.06
C ASN A 159 11.10 6.72 19.50
N ILE A 160 11.45 7.94 19.08
CA ILE A 160 12.68 8.63 19.49
C ILE A 160 12.39 9.80 20.47
N ASP A 161 11.15 9.88 20.96
CA ASP A 161 10.74 10.84 21.98
C ASP A 161 11.04 10.30 23.40
N GLY A 162 10.92 11.16 24.41
CA GLY A 162 11.02 10.80 25.81
C GLY A 162 9.72 10.26 26.43
N LYS A 163 8.61 10.26 25.68
CA LYS A 163 7.28 9.78 26.13
C LYS A 163 6.67 8.78 25.15
N PRO A 164 5.77 7.88 25.63
CA PRO A 164 5.04 7.01 24.73
C PRO A 164 4.10 7.79 23.81
N PHE A 165 3.86 7.27 22.61
CA PHE A 165 2.81 7.74 21.71
C PHE A 165 2.05 6.60 21.07
N SER A 166 0.85 6.90 20.59
CA SER A 166 0.03 5.95 19.85
C SER A 166 -0.27 6.45 18.45
N PHE A 167 -0.40 5.53 17.49
CA PHE A 167 -0.71 5.82 16.11
C PHE A 167 -1.52 4.71 15.45
N SER A 168 -2.21 5.07 14.37
CA SER A 168 -2.76 4.15 13.38
C SER A 168 -1.93 4.26 12.10
N PHE A 169 -1.95 3.22 11.28
CA PHE A 169 -1.13 3.14 10.08
C PHE A 169 -1.90 2.45 8.96
N THR A 170 -1.76 2.91 7.72
CA THR A 170 -2.37 2.23 6.57
C THR A 170 -1.57 2.42 5.29
N TYR A 171 -1.40 1.33 4.54
CA TYR A 171 -1.01 1.36 3.14
C TYR A 171 -2.27 1.44 2.27
N HIS A 172 -2.63 2.65 1.81
CA HIS A 172 -3.89 2.88 1.12
C HIS A 172 -3.80 2.43 -0.35
N THR A 173 -3.92 1.14 -0.63
CA THR A 173 -3.51 0.53 -1.91
C THR A 173 -4.62 0.60 -2.95
N TYR A 174 -4.47 1.46 -3.97
CA TYR A 174 -5.37 1.56 -5.12
C TYR A 174 -4.99 0.52 -6.18
N LEU A 175 -5.70 -0.61 -6.23
CA LEU A 175 -5.51 -1.63 -7.27
C LEU A 175 -6.22 -1.23 -8.57
N SER A 176 -5.58 -1.49 -9.72
CA SER A 176 -6.18 -1.32 -11.05
C SER A 176 -6.98 -2.56 -11.42
N VAL A 177 -8.30 -2.45 -11.50
CA VAL A 177 -9.17 -3.59 -11.81
C VAL A 177 -9.81 -3.48 -13.20
N SER A 178 -10.30 -4.60 -13.74
CA SER A 178 -10.98 -4.60 -15.05
C SER A 178 -12.30 -3.84 -15.02
N ASP A 179 -13.16 -4.17 -14.05
CA ASP A 179 -14.44 -3.56 -13.77
C ASP A 179 -14.85 -3.94 -12.34
N ILE A 180 -15.24 -2.98 -11.52
CA ILE A 180 -15.55 -3.22 -10.11
C ILE A 180 -16.70 -4.22 -9.92
N SER A 181 -17.63 -4.33 -10.88
CA SER A 181 -18.71 -5.33 -10.83
C SER A 181 -18.24 -6.77 -11.10
N GLU A 182 -17.05 -6.93 -11.68
CA GLU A 182 -16.42 -8.23 -11.98
C GLU A 182 -15.32 -8.60 -10.98
N VAL A 183 -15.24 -7.86 -9.86
CA VAL A 183 -14.26 -8.07 -8.81
C VAL A 183 -14.93 -8.63 -7.56
N ARG A 184 -14.26 -9.57 -6.91
CA ARG A 184 -14.63 -10.02 -5.57
C ARG A 184 -13.41 -10.17 -4.67
N ILE A 185 -13.61 -10.03 -3.37
CA ILE A 185 -12.58 -10.27 -2.35
C ILE A 185 -12.92 -11.55 -1.59
N GLU A 186 -11.94 -12.44 -1.49
CA GLU A 186 -11.97 -13.65 -0.66
C GLU A 186 -10.96 -13.53 0.50
N GLY A 187 -11.28 -14.11 1.66
CA GLY A 187 -10.50 -14.03 2.90
C GLY A 187 -11.03 -13.05 3.94
N LEU A 188 -12.20 -12.45 3.70
CA LEU A 188 -12.89 -11.52 4.61
C LEU A 188 -14.20 -12.07 5.17
N GLU A 189 -14.54 -13.31 4.81
CA GLU A 189 -15.78 -13.98 5.19
C GLU A 189 -15.84 -14.11 6.72
N THR A 190 -17.02 -13.97 7.30
CA THR A 190 -17.28 -14.13 8.75
C THR A 190 -16.54 -13.14 9.66
N LEU A 191 -15.77 -12.21 9.12
CA LEU A 191 -15.07 -11.20 9.92
C LEU A 191 -16.01 -10.08 10.34
N ASP A 192 -15.76 -9.55 11.53
CA ASP A 192 -16.34 -8.28 11.94
C ASP A 192 -15.72 -7.14 11.14
N TYR A 193 -16.54 -6.16 10.74
CA TYR A 193 -16.09 -4.93 10.13
C TYR A 193 -16.79 -3.70 10.72
N LEU A 194 -16.13 -2.56 10.64
CA LEU A 194 -16.71 -1.26 10.92
C LEU A 194 -17.12 -0.58 9.61
N ASP A 195 -18.36 -0.13 9.52
CA ASP A 195 -18.88 0.55 8.32
C ASP A 195 -18.77 2.07 8.47
N ASN A 196 -17.85 2.70 7.73
CA ASN A 196 -17.64 4.14 7.79
C ASN A 196 -18.84 4.93 7.22
N LEU A 197 -19.66 4.32 6.37
CA LEU A 197 -20.90 4.94 5.87
C LEU A 197 -22.02 4.91 6.92
N ARG A 198 -21.89 4.07 7.94
CA ARG A 198 -22.81 3.95 9.08
C ARG A 198 -22.15 4.33 10.39
N GLN A 199 -21.34 5.40 10.37
CA GLN A 199 -20.71 5.95 11.58
C GLN A 199 -19.88 4.93 12.37
N ARG A 200 -19.19 4.02 11.66
CA ARG A 200 -18.38 2.93 12.24
C ARG A 200 -19.19 1.92 13.07
N GLU A 201 -20.48 1.76 12.77
CA GLU A 201 -21.26 0.65 13.32
C GLU A 201 -20.60 -0.69 12.94
N ARG A 202 -20.59 -1.63 13.89
CA ARG A 202 -19.96 -2.94 13.73
C ARG A 202 -20.96 -3.94 13.17
N PHE A 203 -20.55 -4.65 12.13
CA PHE A 203 -21.28 -5.74 11.49
C PHE A 203 -20.37 -6.94 11.30
N THR A 204 -20.92 -8.06 10.84
CA THR A 204 -20.17 -9.28 10.49
C THR A 204 -20.46 -9.65 9.04
N GLU A 205 -19.43 -9.88 8.24
CA GLU A 205 -19.59 -10.28 6.83
C GLU A 205 -20.22 -11.67 6.73
N GLN A 206 -21.27 -11.79 5.93
CA GLN A 206 -22.06 -13.01 5.79
C GLN A 206 -21.89 -13.66 4.41
N GLY A 207 -21.38 -12.93 3.42
CA GLY A 207 -21.13 -13.47 2.09
C GLY A 207 -19.94 -14.42 2.04
N ASP A 208 -19.98 -15.36 1.10
CA ASP A 208 -18.84 -16.23 0.77
C ASP A 208 -17.68 -15.47 0.10
N ALA A 209 -17.95 -14.25 -0.39
CA ALA A 209 -16.99 -13.29 -0.90
C ALA A 209 -17.61 -11.88 -0.87
N LEU A 210 -16.79 -10.84 -0.74
CA LEU A 210 -17.25 -9.46 -0.86
C LEU A 210 -17.36 -9.06 -2.33
N THR A 211 -18.54 -8.63 -2.75
CA THR A 211 -18.81 -8.05 -4.07
C THR A 211 -19.27 -6.59 -3.96
N PHE A 212 -19.36 -5.89 -5.09
CA PHE A 212 -19.59 -4.45 -5.13
C PHE A 212 -20.80 -4.07 -5.99
N GLU A 213 -21.86 -3.60 -5.36
CA GLU A 213 -23.07 -3.08 -6.02
C GLU A 213 -23.38 -1.62 -5.61
N SER A 214 -22.58 -1.06 -4.71
CA SER A 214 -22.73 0.29 -4.17
C SER A 214 -21.41 0.81 -3.60
N GLU A 215 -21.43 2.02 -3.02
CA GLU A 215 -20.31 2.53 -2.22
C GLU A 215 -19.97 1.55 -1.09
N VAL A 216 -18.68 1.30 -0.91
CA VAL A 216 -18.12 0.50 0.18
C VAL A 216 -17.03 1.34 0.84
N ASP A 217 -17.08 1.45 2.17
CA ASP A 217 -16.07 2.09 2.99
C ASP A 217 -16.04 1.36 4.34
N ARG A 218 -15.31 0.24 4.40
CA ARG A 218 -15.35 -0.71 5.52
C ARG A 218 -13.96 -1.00 6.05
N VAL A 219 -13.84 -1.27 7.35
CA VAL A 219 -12.60 -1.74 7.98
C VAL A 219 -12.86 -3.11 8.61
N TYR A 220 -12.34 -4.17 8.00
CA TYR A 220 -12.39 -5.53 8.50
C TYR A 220 -11.34 -5.75 9.58
N LEU A 221 -11.76 -6.32 10.70
CA LEU A 221 -10.99 -6.37 11.94
C LEU A 221 -10.29 -7.73 12.08
N SER A 222 -9.04 -7.72 12.57
CA SER A 222 -8.29 -8.95 12.88
C SER A 222 -8.30 -9.98 11.73
N SER A 223 -8.17 -9.47 10.51
CA SER A 223 -8.20 -10.24 9.27
C SER A 223 -6.99 -11.19 9.12
N PRO A 224 -7.14 -12.29 8.36
CA PRO A 224 -6.03 -13.17 7.98
C PRO A 224 -4.88 -12.40 7.32
N ASN A 225 -3.69 -12.99 7.36
CA ASN A 225 -2.50 -12.36 6.76
C ASN A 225 -2.46 -12.45 5.23
N ALA A 226 -3.38 -13.16 4.59
CA ALA A 226 -3.49 -13.26 3.14
C ALA A 226 -4.92 -13.00 2.68
N ILE A 227 -5.10 -12.10 1.71
CA ILE A 227 -6.39 -11.71 1.12
C ILE A 227 -6.30 -11.83 -0.41
N ALA A 228 -7.34 -12.38 -1.03
CA ALA A 228 -7.43 -12.55 -2.48
C ALA A 228 -8.39 -11.52 -3.07
N ILE A 229 -7.98 -10.85 -4.15
CA ILE A 229 -8.86 -9.99 -4.94
C ILE A 229 -8.90 -10.56 -6.35
N LEU A 230 -10.00 -11.22 -6.69
CA LEU A 230 -10.18 -11.86 -7.98
C LEU A 230 -10.78 -10.87 -8.95
N ASP A 231 -10.06 -10.60 -10.04
CA ASP A 231 -10.45 -9.73 -11.15
C ASP A 231 -10.77 -10.62 -12.36
N HIS A 232 -12.05 -10.95 -12.50
CA HIS A 232 -12.50 -11.91 -13.51
C HIS A 232 -12.27 -11.40 -14.94
N GLY A 233 -12.50 -10.10 -15.19
CA GLY A 233 -12.35 -9.52 -16.53
C GLY A 233 -10.91 -9.52 -17.04
N ARG A 234 -9.91 -9.40 -16.15
CA ARG A 234 -8.48 -9.56 -16.50
C ARG A 234 -7.92 -10.97 -16.26
N LYS A 235 -8.73 -11.91 -15.76
CA LYS A 235 -8.31 -13.29 -15.40
C LYS A 235 -7.09 -13.31 -14.48
N ARG A 236 -7.06 -12.38 -13.53
CA ARG A 236 -5.97 -12.16 -12.58
C ARG A 236 -6.52 -12.21 -11.16
N THR A 237 -5.67 -12.62 -10.23
CA THR A 237 -5.88 -12.42 -8.80
C THR A 237 -4.75 -11.57 -8.24
N TYR A 238 -5.11 -10.51 -7.51
CA TYR A 238 -4.17 -9.87 -6.59
C TYR A 238 -4.15 -10.65 -5.29
N VAL A 239 -2.97 -10.95 -4.79
CA VAL A 239 -2.79 -11.53 -3.45
C VAL A 239 -2.09 -10.50 -2.59
N ILE A 240 -2.74 -10.10 -1.51
CA ILE A 240 -2.18 -9.21 -0.50
C ILE A 240 -1.73 -10.07 0.66
N ARG A 241 -0.44 -10.02 0.98
CA ARG A 241 0.08 -10.56 2.23
C ARG A 241 0.48 -9.44 3.17
N LYS A 242 0.21 -9.62 4.45
CA LYS A 242 0.46 -8.59 5.46
C LYS A 242 0.99 -9.19 6.76
N ASP A 243 1.87 -8.44 7.41
CA ASP A 243 2.35 -8.72 8.77
C ASP A 243 2.46 -7.41 9.57
N GLY A 244 2.19 -7.46 10.87
CA GLY A 244 2.09 -6.26 11.72
C GLY A 244 0.90 -5.34 11.41
N LEU A 245 0.00 -5.76 10.51
CA LEU A 245 -1.17 -5.04 10.01
C LEU A 245 -2.43 -5.90 10.22
N PRO A 246 -3.09 -5.83 11.38
CA PRO A 246 -4.20 -6.74 11.73
C PRO A 246 -5.48 -6.46 10.94
N ASP A 247 -5.69 -5.25 10.46
CA ASP A 247 -6.95 -4.82 9.85
C ASP A 247 -6.82 -4.67 8.33
N VAL A 248 -7.95 -4.76 7.63
CA VAL A 248 -8.05 -4.51 6.18
C VAL A 248 -9.12 -3.46 5.91
N ALA A 249 -8.75 -2.32 5.33
CA ALA A 249 -9.73 -1.34 4.86
C ALA A 249 -10.07 -1.61 3.40
N VAL A 250 -11.36 -1.62 3.07
CA VAL A 250 -11.86 -1.78 1.71
C VAL A 250 -12.66 -0.55 1.33
N TRP A 251 -12.30 0.06 0.21
CA TRP A 251 -12.98 1.26 -0.27
C TRP A 251 -13.19 1.27 -1.78
N ASN A 252 -14.42 1.57 -2.18
CA ASN A 252 -14.76 2.02 -3.52
C ASN A 252 -15.76 3.17 -3.40
N PRO A 253 -15.48 4.35 -3.97
CA PRO A 253 -16.31 5.55 -3.80
C PRO A 253 -17.70 5.45 -4.45
N TRP A 254 -17.85 4.58 -5.46
CA TRP A 254 -19.02 4.55 -6.33
C TRP A 254 -19.34 5.91 -6.98
N GLU A 255 -20.44 5.96 -7.72
CA GLU A 255 -20.78 7.07 -8.60
C GLU A 255 -20.86 8.43 -7.90
N LYS A 256 -21.58 8.52 -6.78
CA LYS A 256 -21.87 9.81 -6.12
C LYS A 256 -20.63 10.45 -5.52
N LYS A 257 -19.79 9.67 -4.81
CA LYS A 257 -18.58 10.19 -4.16
C LYS A 257 -17.50 10.49 -5.20
N SER A 258 -17.40 9.70 -6.27
CA SER A 258 -16.48 10.00 -7.37
C SER A 258 -16.76 11.34 -8.03
N LYS A 259 -18.02 11.65 -8.33
CA LYS A 259 -18.42 12.95 -8.90
C LYS A 259 -18.14 14.14 -7.97
N ALA A 260 -18.10 13.91 -6.65
CA ALA A 260 -17.82 14.94 -5.66
C ALA A 260 -16.32 15.21 -5.45
N MET A 261 -15.44 14.29 -5.88
CA MET A 261 -13.99 14.42 -5.71
C MET A 261 -13.37 15.14 -6.91
N ALA A 262 -12.89 16.36 -6.73
CA ALA A 262 -12.31 17.17 -7.80
C ALA A 262 -11.03 16.56 -8.42
N ASP A 263 -10.29 15.76 -7.66
CA ASP A 263 -9.06 15.07 -8.06
C ASP A 263 -9.30 13.63 -8.54
N PHE A 264 -10.56 13.25 -8.83
CA PHE A 264 -10.97 11.91 -9.24
C PHE A 264 -11.92 11.98 -10.44
N GLY A 265 -11.75 11.09 -11.42
CA GLY A 265 -12.63 11.00 -12.58
C GLY A 265 -13.99 10.38 -12.22
N ASP A 266 -15.06 10.95 -12.76
CA ASP A 266 -16.45 10.61 -12.39
C ASP A 266 -16.77 9.11 -12.53
N GLU A 267 -16.18 8.45 -13.52
CA GLU A 267 -16.37 7.02 -13.83
C GLU A 267 -15.19 6.14 -13.43
N GLU A 268 -14.14 6.71 -12.83
CA GLU A 268 -12.91 5.97 -12.52
C GLU A 268 -13.09 4.95 -11.38
N TYR A 269 -14.16 5.06 -10.58
CA TYR A 269 -14.49 4.08 -9.54
C TYR A 269 -14.70 2.68 -10.13
N LYS A 270 -15.10 2.58 -11.40
CA LYS A 270 -15.27 1.31 -12.10
C LYS A 270 -13.97 0.56 -12.31
N LYS A 271 -12.83 1.24 -12.31
CA LYS A 271 -11.52 0.66 -12.67
C LYS A 271 -10.54 0.63 -11.50
N MET A 272 -11.04 0.83 -10.29
CA MET A 272 -10.22 0.85 -9.08
C MET A 272 -10.91 0.15 -7.91
N LEU A 273 -10.09 -0.38 -7.02
CA LEU A 273 -10.52 -0.86 -5.71
C LEU A 273 -9.41 -0.59 -4.72
N CYS A 274 -9.74 -0.04 -3.55
CA CYS A 274 -8.80 0.05 -2.45
C CYS A 274 -8.94 -1.16 -1.53
N VAL A 275 -7.82 -1.86 -1.30
CA VAL A 275 -7.70 -2.92 -0.30
C VAL A 275 -6.39 -2.72 0.46
N ASP A 276 -6.53 -2.29 1.70
CA ASP A 276 -5.42 -1.73 2.46
C ASP A 276 -4.94 -2.70 3.53
N GLY A 277 -3.63 -2.82 3.71
CA GLY A 277 -3.07 -3.39 4.94
C GLY A 277 -3.00 -2.30 6.02
N ALA A 278 -3.63 -2.53 7.17
CA ALA A 278 -3.85 -1.46 8.14
C ALA A 278 -3.70 -1.87 9.63
N VAL A 279 -3.45 -0.87 10.47
CA VAL A 279 -3.69 -0.86 11.91
C VAL A 279 -4.67 0.29 12.18
N VAL A 280 -5.92 -0.01 12.49
CA VAL A 280 -6.98 1.00 12.66
C VAL A 280 -7.70 0.85 13.99
N GLU A 281 -8.23 -0.33 14.29
CA GLU A 281 -9.13 -0.50 15.44
C GLU A 281 -8.39 -0.42 16.76
N LYS A 282 -7.20 -1.03 16.82
CA LYS A 282 -6.32 -0.97 17.98
C LYS A 282 -5.04 -0.25 17.58
N PRO A 283 -4.93 1.06 17.87
CA PRO A 283 -3.70 1.82 17.61
C PRO A 283 -2.47 1.14 18.24
N VAL A 284 -1.34 1.24 17.57
CA VAL A 284 -0.04 0.83 18.13
C VAL A 284 0.37 1.86 19.17
N THR A 285 0.81 1.42 20.35
CA THR A 285 1.46 2.27 21.34
C THR A 285 2.93 1.88 21.46
N LEU A 286 3.84 2.85 21.30
CA LEU A 286 5.28 2.66 21.45
C LEU A 286 5.80 3.44 22.65
N LYS A 287 6.51 2.79 23.56
CA LYS A 287 7.31 3.42 24.61
C LYS A 287 8.61 4.01 24.01
N PRO A 288 9.30 4.91 24.72
CA PRO A 288 10.59 5.44 24.27
C PRO A 288 11.56 4.32 23.84
N GLY A 289 12.09 4.43 22.63
CA GLY A 289 13.02 3.47 22.05
C GLY A 289 12.40 2.22 21.41
N GLU A 290 11.10 1.96 21.61
CA GLU A 290 10.40 0.86 20.93
C GLU A 290 10.17 1.16 19.44
N GLU A 291 10.03 0.09 18.66
CA GLU A 291 9.80 0.14 17.23
C GLU A 291 8.68 -0.82 16.83
N TRP A 292 7.82 -0.38 15.91
CA TRP A 292 6.82 -1.22 15.25
C TRP A 292 7.23 -1.45 13.79
N THR A 293 6.94 -2.64 13.28
CA THR A 293 7.12 -3.00 11.85
C THR A 293 5.80 -3.43 11.25
N GLY A 294 5.49 -2.91 10.06
CA GLY A 294 4.41 -3.39 9.20
C GLY A 294 4.98 -3.79 7.84
N LEU A 295 4.52 -4.93 7.30
CA LEU A 295 4.89 -5.45 6.00
C LEU A 295 3.64 -5.65 5.16
N LEU A 296 3.68 -5.16 3.91
CA LEU A 296 2.71 -5.44 2.87
C LEU A 296 3.45 -6.04 1.66
N VAL A 297 2.98 -7.16 1.15
CA VAL A 297 3.45 -7.76 -0.10
C VAL A 297 2.26 -7.90 -1.05
N LEU A 298 2.43 -7.39 -2.26
CA LEU A 298 1.45 -7.44 -3.32
C LEU A 298 1.98 -8.35 -4.44
N SER A 299 1.17 -9.34 -4.80
CA SER A 299 1.40 -10.24 -5.93
C SER A 299 0.26 -10.12 -6.92
N ALA A 300 0.57 -10.30 -8.21
CA ALA A 300 -0.42 -10.40 -9.28
C ALA A 300 -0.21 -11.73 -10.02
N VAL A 301 -1.14 -12.67 -9.82
CA VAL A 301 -1.04 -14.03 -10.38
C VAL A 301 -2.21 -14.32 -11.31
N PRO A 302 -2.08 -15.21 -12.32
CA PRO A 302 -3.24 -15.65 -13.09
C PRO A 302 -4.26 -16.35 -12.18
N SER A 303 -5.56 -16.13 -12.39
CA SER A 303 -6.60 -16.67 -11.50
C SER A 303 -6.61 -18.20 -11.41
N SER A 304 -6.08 -18.90 -12.42
CA SER A 304 -5.91 -20.36 -12.40
C SER A 304 -4.96 -20.88 -11.32
N PHE A 305 -4.07 -20.03 -10.80
CA PHE A 305 -3.09 -20.39 -9.77
C PHE A 305 -3.52 -19.97 -8.35
N CYS A 306 -4.69 -19.33 -8.21
CA CYS A 306 -5.15 -18.80 -6.94
C CYS A 306 -5.32 -19.92 -5.88
N SER A 307 -5.97 -21.03 -6.24
CA SER A 307 -6.19 -22.15 -5.32
C SER A 307 -4.89 -22.79 -4.85
N GLU A 308 -3.89 -22.94 -5.72
CA GLU A 308 -2.58 -23.48 -5.34
C GLU A 308 -1.84 -22.55 -4.36
N TYR A 309 -1.95 -21.22 -4.55
CA TYR A 309 -1.34 -20.22 -3.68
C TYR A 309 -2.02 -20.14 -2.28
N PHE A 310 -3.34 -20.29 -2.21
CA PHE A 310 -4.08 -20.29 -0.94
C PHE A 310 -4.04 -21.66 -0.21
N ASP A 311 -4.00 -22.77 -0.94
CA ASP A 311 -3.96 -24.13 -0.34
C ASP A 311 -2.57 -24.52 0.16
N LEU A 312 -1.48 -24.02 -0.45
CA LEU A 312 -0.12 -24.21 0.08
C LEU A 312 0.02 -23.59 1.48
N GLU A 313 -0.64 -22.45 1.73
CA GLU A 313 -0.53 -21.73 3.00
C GLU A 313 -1.53 -22.20 4.08
N ARG A 314 -2.74 -22.68 3.73
CA ARG A 314 -3.60 -23.39 4.71
C ARG A 314 -2.92 -24.63 5.29
N ARG A 315 -1.96 -25.22 4.55
CA ARG A 315 -1.24 -26.43 4.97
C ARG A 315 0.06 -26.17 5.71
N GLY A 316 0.49 -24.91 5.84
CA GLY A 316 1.70 -24.56 6.60
C GLY A 316 2.94 -25.34 6.14
N LEU A 317 3.12 -25.53 4.84
CA LEU A 317 4.25 -26.23 4.23
C LEU A 317 5.24 -25.26 3.59
#